data_AF-A0A5S5BWC7-F1
#
_entry.id   AF-A0A5S5BWC7-F1
#
_cell.length_a   1.000
_cell.length_b   1.000
_cell.length_c   1.000
_cell.angle_alpha   90.00
_cell.angle_beta   90.00
_cell.angle_gamma   90.00
#
_symmetry.space_group_name_H-M   'P 1'
#
loop_
_entity.id
_entity.type
_entity.pdbx_description
1 polymer ?
#
loop_
_entity_poly.entity_id
_entity_poly.type
_entity_poly.pdbx_seq_one_letter_code
_entity_poly.pdbx_strand_id
1 'polypeptide(L)'
;MERTTGKLLIVGFGPGSFEHITKRAKEAIQESDIVIGYNTYVDLIRGLLSEQQVVRTGMTEEVSRAQEAVRQAEAGRKVAVISSGDAGVYGMAGLVYEVLMERGWRRETGVEVEIIPGISAINSTASLLGAPVMHDACTISLSDHLTPWRVIERRVEAAASADFVIALYNPRSGRRTRQIVETQRIALKYRSAQTPVGIVKSAYRDRQDVVITTLGEMLEHDIGMLTTVIIGNSATSVYEGLMITPRGYQRKYTLGADVQPLRPHERLRTEAEPWALEAVGATGQDGGSEEAWGEDDGALEQLAAGRSGSEQGAATVTLGAAAAEEPAGHGVPRRQEVEMAMATSRAAAVVGTASPLSLALEALRRVDASRGVAPAERGPSADGGSAGAAFRREAIFEFTVSPGLANKKLSAAQMMLLAEIVGDAGELEYTPHHQFIVRLRTDDPDSATGRLREAGFALAPIGDVVQIKACDFCNMEKAESVPYLERLGEGLGGAKVPKEMRIGFNGCGMACYGAVNEDIGIVYRRGKFDLFLGGKTVGRNAHAAQPVAEGIEPEALVPTVERIVARFRQEGHPNERFHKFFKRVKELEGYRQQDLPVFAIDNAVCGD
;
A
#
# COMPACT_ATOMS: atom_id res chain seq x y z
N MET A 1 -20.95 60.39 6.41
CA MET A 1 -19.65 59.75 6.16
C MET A 1 -19.91 58.58 5.24
N GLU A 2 -19.45 58.67 4.00
CA GLU A 2 -19.35 57.50 3.12
C GLU A 2 -18.56 56.44 3.88
N ARG A 3 -19.16 55.27 4.12
CA ARG A 3 -18.43 54.13 4.69
C ARG A 3 -17.42 53.73 3.62
N THR A 4 -16.16 54.11 3.79
CA THR A 4 -15.07 53.53 3.00
C THR A 4 -15.04 52.04 3.28
N THR A 5 -15.53 51.25 2.34
CA THR A 5 -15.44 49.80 2.37
C THR A 5 -13.98 49.41 2.20
N GLY A 6 -13.43 48.66 3.16
CA GLY A 6 -12.05 48.17 3.06
C GLY A 6 -11.91 47.12 1.95
N LYS A 7 -10.65 46.76 1.67
CA LYS A 7 -10.31 45.88 0.53
C LYS A 7 -9.22 44.88 0.92
N LEU A 8 -9.40 43.63 0.53
CA LEU A 8 -8.41 42.56 0.60
C LEU A 8 -7.75 42.39 -0.77
N LEU A 9 -6.44 42.67 -0.83
CA LEU A 9 -5.58 42.48 -1.98
C LEU A 9 -4.71 41.25 -1.71
N ILE A 10 -5.03 40.09 -2.27
CA ILE A 10 -4.26 38.86 -2.06
C ILE A 10 -3.22 38.75 -3.17
N VAL A 11 -1.96 39.03 -2.85
CA VAL A 11 -0.91 39.33 -3.82
C VAL A 11 0.06 38.17 -3.97
N GLY A 12 0.09 37.55 -5.15
CA GLY A 12 1.21 36.73 -5.60
C GLY A 12 2.34 37.63 -6.13
N PHE A 13 3.47 37.70 -5.44
CA PHE A 13 4.59 38.55 -5.89
C PHE A 13 5.60 37.83 -6.78
N GLY A 14 5.36 36.57 -7.15
CA GLY A 14 6.29 35.82 -8.01
C GLY A 14 7.51 35.25 -7.26
N PRO A 15 8.60 34.91 -7.97
CA PRO A 15 9.69 34.12 -7.41
C PRO A 15 10.54 34.87 -6.37
N GLY A 16 10.56 36.20 -6.36
CA GLY A 16 11.27 37.01 -5.35
C GLY A 16 12.19 38.08 -5.92
N SER A 17 12.57 38.00 -7.19
CA SER A 17 13.24 39.11 -7.90
C SER A 17 12.23 40.20 -8.30
N PHE A 18 12.61 41.47 -8.14
CA PHE A 18 11.79 42.64 -8.51
C PHE A 18 11.43 42.71 -9.99
N GLU A 19 12.22 42.09 -10.87
CA GLU A 19 11.98 42.04 -12.31
C GLU A 19 10.80 41.12 -12.66
N HIS A 20 10.55 40.11 -11.83
CA HIS A 20 9.49 39.12 -12.02
C HIS A 20 8.21 39.42 -11.23
N ILE A 21 8.16 40.57 -10.54
CA ILE A 21 6.94 41.04 -9.87
C ILE A 21 6.08 41.78 -10.91
N THR A 22 4.83 41.35 -11.06
CA THR A 22 3.89 41.98 -11.99
C THR A 22 3.63 43.44 -11.60
N LYS A 23 3.30 44.28 -12.59
CA LYS A 23 2.95 45.68 -12.34
C LYS A 23 1.81 45.80 -11.33
N ARG A 24 0.74 45.00 -11.48
CA ARG A 24 -0.41 45.00 -10.58
C ARG A 24 -0.03 44.63 -9.14
N ALA A 25 0.87 43.68 -8.93
CA ALA A 25 1.35 43.30 -7.59
C ALA A 25 2.11 44.44 -6.90
N LYS A 26 2.96 45.18 -7.64
CA LYS A 26 3.65 46.37 -7.12
C LYS A 26 2.64 47.45 -6.70
N GLU A 27 1.68 47.75 -7.58
CA GLU A 27 0.64 48.73 -7.32
C GLU A 27 -0.24 48.34 -6.12
N ALA A 28 -0.61 47.05 -5.99
CA ALA A 28 -1.40 46.54 -4.88
C ALA A 28 -0.70 46.71 -3.52
N ILE A 29 0.61 46.43 -3.47
CA ILE A 29 1.42 46.62 -2.27
C ILE A 29 1.51 48.12 -1.93
N GLN A 30 1.73 48.97 -2.94
CA GLN A 30 1.89 50.41 -2.77
C GLN A 30 0.60 51.11 -2.31
N GLU A 31 -0.56 50.69 -2.81
CA GLU A 31 -1.87 51.29 -2.47
C GLU A 31 -2.48 50.79 -1.16
N SER A 32 -1.85 49.79 -0.51
CA SER A 32 -2.35 49.20 0.72
C SER A 32 -1.99 50.04 1.95
N ASP A 33 -2.87 50.06 2.95
CA ASP A 33 -2.58 50.66 4.26
C ASP A 33 -1.75 49.70 5.13
N ILE A 34 -2.00 48.39 4.97
CA ILE A 34 -1.34 47.32 5.71
C ILE A 34 -0.83 46.26 4.76
N VAL A 35 0.40 45.80 4.99
CA VAL A 35 0.98 44.60 4.35
C VAL A 35 1.15 43.51 5.39
N ILE A 36 0.57 42.34 5.11
CA ILE A 36 0.57 41.18 6.01
C ILE A 36 1.25 40.01 5.30
N GLY A 37 2.28 39.43 5.92
CA GLY A 37 3.03 38.33 5.32
C GLY A 37 3.96 37.60 6.28
N TYR A 38 4.50 36.49 5.79
CA TYR A 38 5.58 35.76 6.46
C TYR A 38 6.89 36.58 6.43
N ASN A 39 7.68 36.54 7.50
CA ASN A 39 8.91 37.33 7.68
C ASN A 39 9.81 37.36 6.43
N THR A 40 10.18 36.18 5.90
CA THR A 40 11.05 36.10 4.72
C THR A 40 10.43 36.66 3.45
N TYR A 41 9.10 36.66 3.32
CA TYR A 41 8.43 37.26 2.16
C TYR A 41 8.41 38.77 2.26
N VAL A 42 8.16 39.30 3.46
CA VAL A 42 8.26 40.73 3.75
C VAL A 42 9.67 41.24 3.46
N ASP A 43 10.70 40.45 3.77
CA ASP A 43 12.08 40.82 3.48
C ASP A 43 12.37 40.91 1.97
N LEU A 44 11.82 39.98 1.16
CA LEU A 44 11.99 40.00 -0.30
C LEU A 44 11.36 41.22 -0.95
N ILE A 45 10.21 41.69 -0.44
CA ILE A 45 9.52 42.86 -1.00
C ILE A 45 9.90 44.17 -0.31
N ARG A 46 10.89 44.18 0.59
CA ARG A 46 11.22 45.35 1.43
C ARG A 46 11.41 46.63 0.62
N GLY A 47 11.99 46.54 -0.58
CA GLY A 47 12.18 47.68 -1.48
C GLY A 47 10.90 48.27 -2.10
N LEU A 48 9.77 47.57 -1.99
CA LEU A 48 8.45 48.07 -2.42
C LEU A 48 7.63 48.67 -1.27
N LEU A 49 8.05 48.45 -0.03
CA LEU A 49 7.39 48.99 1.15
C LEU A 49 7.81 50.45 1.35
N SER A 50 6.84 51.30 1.65
CA SER A 50 6.98 52.69 2.01
C SER A 50 6.43 52.93 3.42
N GLU A 51 5.29 53.58 3.56
CA GLU A 51 4.71 54.01 4.85
C GLU A 51 3.69 53.01 5.43
N GLN A 52 3.48 51.87 4.77
CA GLN A 52 2.47 50.89 5.17
C GLN A 52 2.78 50.29 6.55
N GLN A 53 1.73 49.99 7.31
CA GLN A 53 1.86 49.16 8.50
C GLN A 53 2.22 47.72 8.07
N VAL A 54 3.27 47.14 8.65
CA VAL A 54 3.70 45.78 8.32
C VAL A 54 3.37 44.82 9.45
N VAL A 55 2.54 43.82 9.18
CA VAL A 55 2.24 42.72 10.10
C VAL A 55 3.03 41.48 9.68
N ARG A 56 3.96 41.10 10.55
CA ARG A 56 4.87 39.97 10.38
C ARG A 56 4.40 38.80 11.23
N THR A 57 4.22 37.63 10.62
CA THR A 57 3.85 36.40 11.35
C THR A 57 4.85 35.27 11.10
N GLY A 58 4.85 34.26 11.98
CA GLY A 58 5.62 33.04 11.81
C GLY A 58 5.09 32.13 10.69
N MET A 59 5.82 31.06 10.38
CA MET A 59 5.46 30.11 9.32
C MET A 59 4.23 29.25 9.66
N THR A 60 3.92 29.04 10.94
CA THR A 60 2.81 28.19 11.42
C THR A 60 1.54 28.98 11.76
N GLU A 61 1.50 30.27 11.46
CA GLU A 61 0.44 31.21 11.88
C GLU A 61 -0.39 31.69 10.68
N GLU A 62 -0.59 30.83 9.68
CA GLU A 62 -1.32 31.17 8.45
C GLU A 62 -2.79 31.54 8.75
N VAL A 63 -3.44 30.82 9.66
CA VAL A 63 -4.84 31.09 10.06
C VAL A 63 -4.94 32.45 10.73
N SER A 64 -4.06 32.75 11.70
CA SER A 64 -4.02 34.06 12.38
C SER A 64 -3.76 35.19 11.40
N ARG A 65 -2.91 34.96 10.38
CA ARG A 65 -2.64 35.91 9.30
C ARG A 65 -3.90 36.23 8.49
N ALA A 66 -4.65 35.21 8.08
CA ALA A 66 -5.88 35.38 7.33
C ALA A 66 -6.97 36.08 8.17
N GLN A 67 -7.14 35.68 9.43
CA GLN A 67 -8.08 36.31 10.37
C GLN A 67 -7.78 37.79 10.60
N GLU A 68 -6.50 38.13 10.79
CA GLU A 68 -6.08 39.52 10.95
C GLU A 68 -6.33 40.34 9.69
N ALA A 69 -6.03 39.78 8.51
CA ALA A 69 -6.28 40.46 7.25
C ALA A 69 -7.76 40.80 7.07
N VAL A 70 -8.64 39.82 7.28
CA VAL A 70 -10.10 40.01 7.17
C VAL A 70 -10.58 41.05 8.18
N ARG A 71 -10.13 40.97 9.43
CA ARG A 71 -10.49 41.93 10.49
C ARG A 71 -10.12 43.36 10.13
N GLN A 72 -8.93 43.58 9.57
CA GLN A 72 -8.46 44.92 9.17
C GLN A 72 -9.21 45.45 7.95
N ALA A 73 -9.53 44.59 6.99
CA ALA A 73 -10.34 44.97 5.84
C ALA A 73 -11.78 45.32 6.25
N GLU A 74 -12.40 44.56 7.15
CA GLU A 74 -13.72 44.86 7.71
C GLU A 74 -13.73 46.19 8.50
N ALA A 75 -12.59 46.57 9.06
CA ALA A 75 -12.38 47.87 9.70
C ALA A 75 -12.18 49.04 8.70
N GLY A 76 -12.31 48.79 7.39
CA GLY A 76 -12.26 49.82 6.35
C GLY A 76 -10.89 50.05 5.74
N ARG A 77 -9.88 49.22 6.05
CA ARG A 77 -8.51 49.38 5.52
C ARG A 77 -8.29 48.60 4.22
N LYS A 78 -7.34 49.05 3.41
CA LYS A 78 -6.78 48.29 2.29
C LYS A 78 -5.64 47.41 2.80
N VAL A 79 -5.78 46.10 2.62
CA VAL A 79 -4.88 45.10 3.19
C VAL A 79 -4.28 44.25 2.09
N ALA A 80 -2.96 44.30 1.92
CA ALA A 80 -2.21 43.38 1.08
C ALA A 80 -1.81 42.13 1.87
N VAL A 81 -2.31 40.97 1.46
CA VAL A 81 -1.88 39.66 1.96
C VAL A 81 -0.92 39.05 0.96
N ILE A 82 0.38 39.03 1.27
CA ILE A 82 1.41 38.64 0.31
C ILE A 82 1.70 37.13 0.34
N SER A 83 1.92 36.54 -0.84
CA SER A 83 2.35 35.16 -1.07
C SER A 83 3.45 35.12 -2.11
N SER A 84 4.49 34.29 -1.91
CA SER A 84 5.47 34.02 -2.96
C SER A 84 4.85 33.21 -4.09
N GLY A 85 5.35 33.38 -5.30
CA GLY A 85 4.76 32.74 -6.47
C GLY A 85 3.39 33.34 -6.78
N ASP A 86 2.41 32.47 -6.97
CA ASP A 86 1.00 32.85 -7.12
C ASP A 86 0.22 32.64 -5.81
N ALA A 87 -0.69 33.55 -5.47
CA ALA A 87 -1.46 33.46 -4.23
C ALA A 87 -2.45 32.28 -4.19
N GLY A 88 -2.86 31.78 -5.36
CA GLY A 88 -3.74 30.62 -5.51
C GLY A 88 -3.02 29.28 -5.54
N VAL A 89 -1.68 29.25 -5.71
CA VAL A 89 -0.89 28.02 -5.77
C VAL A 89 -0.19 27.80 -4.44
N TYR A 90 -0.80 26.99 -3.56
CA TYR A 90 -0.31 26.71 -2.21
C TYR A 90 -0.01 27.99 -1.39
N GLY A 91 -0.75 29.07 -1.67
CA GLY A 91 -0.62 30.39 -1.05
C GLY A 91 -1.82 30.77 -0.17
N MET A 92 -1.93 32.06 0.16
CA MET A 92 -2.91 32.55 1.13
C MET A 92 -4.36 32.67 0.61
N ALA A 93 -4.60 32.63 -0.71
CA ALA A 93 -5.92 32.93 -1.26
C ALA A 93 -7.01 32.00 -0.74
N GLY A 94 -6.77 30.68 -0.75
CA GLY A 94 -7.72 29.68 -0.27
C GLY A 94 -8.09 29.92 1.20
N LEU A 95 -7.09 30.08 2.06
CA LEU A 95 -7.31 30.27 3.49
C LEU A 95 -8.03 31.58 3.82
N VAL A 96 -7.75 32.67 3.09
CA VAL A 96 -8.51 33.92 3.26
C VAL A 96 -9.98 33.73 2.90
N TYR A 97 -10.27 33.01 1.81
CA TYR A 97 -11.65 32.67 1.46
C TYR A 97 -12.32 31.78 2.51
N GLU A 98 -11.63 30.78 3.06
CA GLU A 98 -12.17 29.94 4.14
C GLU A 98 -12.59 30.80 5.36
N VAL A 99 -11.73 31.73 5.80
CA VAL A 99 -12.05 32.65 6.89
C VAL A 99 -13.23 33.57 6.56
N LEU A 100 -13.30 34.07 5.32
CA LEU A 100 -14.42 34.90 4.87
C LEU A 100 -15.73 34.10 4.85
N MET A 101 -15.70 32.84 4.39
CA MET A 101 -16.85 31.94 4.37
C MET A 101 -17.37 31.65 5.79
N GLU A 102 -16.48 31.38 6.74
CA GLU A 102 -16.85 31.17 8.15
C GLU A 102 -17.51 32.42 8.76
N ARG A 103 -17.14 33.62 8.31
CA ARG A 103 -17.73 34.90 8.73
C ARG A 103 -19.01 35.27 7.98
N GLY A 104 -19.50 34.42 7.07
CA GLY A 104 -20.70 34.68 6.29
C GLY A 104 -20.54 35.80 5.26
N TRP A 105 -19.32 36.04 4.78
CA TRP A 105 -19.03 37.04 3.76
C TRP A 105 -19.85 36.77 2.48
N ARG A 106 -20.32 37.86 1.86
CA ARG A 106 -20.98 37.85 0.55
C ARG A 106 -20.27 38.82 -0.37
N ARG A 107 -20.13 38.45 -1.64
CA ARG A 107 -19.39 39.25 -2.62
C ARG A 107 -20.00 40.63 -2.85
N GLU A 108 -21.32 40.76 -2.75
CA GLU A 108 -22.06 41.98 -3.06
C GLU A 108 -22.08 42.98 -1.90
N THR A 109 -21.98 42.51 -0.66
CA THR A 109 -22.17 43.34 0.55
C THR A 109 -20.98 43.34 1.49
N GLY A 110 -20.05 42.41 1.33
CA GLY A 110 -18.85 42.28 2.15
C GLY A 110 -17.69 43.16 1.67
N VAL A 111 -16.53 42.97 2.29
CA VAL A 111 -15.28 43.61 1.83
C VAL A 111 -14.95 43.20 0.40
N GLU A 112 -14.40 44.13 -0.38
CA GLU A 112 -13.92 43.80 -1.73
C GLU A 112 -12.71 42.88 -1.62
N VAL A 113 -12.68 41.81 -2.42
CA VAL A 113 -11.57 40.85 -2.46
C VAL A 113 -11.04 40.77 -3.88
N GLU A 114 -9.75 41.02 -4.05
CA GLU A 114 -9.05 40.92 -5.32
C GLU A 114 -7.87 39.95 -5.17
N ILE A 115 -7.78 38.98 -6.09
CA ILE A 115 -6.62 38.10 -6.21
C ILE A 115 -5.72 38.66 -7.30
N ILE A 116 -4.47 38.99 -6.95
CA ILE A 116 -3.47 39.52 -7.87
C ILE A 116 -2.53 38.36 -8.23
N PRO A 117 -2.45 37.96 -9.51
CA PRO A 117 -1.66 36.82 -9.93
C PRO A 117 -0.16 37.12 -9.89
N GLY A 118 0.62 36.06 -9.63
CA GLY A 118 2.08 36.09 -9.64
C GLY A 118 2.67 34.93 -10.44
N ILE A 119 3.95 35.05 -10.82
CA ILE A 119 4.64 33.98 -11.55
C ILE A 119 4.94 32.84 -10.57
N SER A 120 4.24 31.72 -10.70
CA SER A 120 4.39 30.58 -9.78
C SER A 120 5.76 29.89 -9.93
N ALA A 121 6.10 29.06 -8.95
CA ALA A 121 7.41 28.42 -8.90
C ALA A 121 7.64 27.51 -10.11
N ILE A 122 6.63 26.75 -10.55
CA ILE A 122 6.71 25.87 -11.73
C ILE A 122 7.19 26.61 -12.98
N ASN A 123 6.63 27.81 -13.26
CA ASN A 123 7.03 28.60 -14.44
C ASN A 123 8.41 29.22 -14.24
N SER A 124 8.68 29.72 -13.03
CA SER A 124 9.97 30.32 -12.67
C SER A 124 11.13 29.32 -12.75
N THR A 125 10.88 28.06 -12.37
CA THR A 125 11.90 27.01 -12.40
C THR A 125 12.03 26.43 -13.80
N ALA A 126 10.91 26.27 -14.53
CA ALA A 126 10.94 25.81 -15.91
C ALA A 126 11.75 26.75 -16.82
N SER A 127 11.62 28.08 -16.67
CA SER A 127 12.38 29.04 -17.47
C SER A 127 13.90 28.99 -17.21
N LEU A 128 14.33 28.46 -16.08
CA LEU A 128 15.74 28.24 -15.76
C LEU A 128 16.26 26.88 -16.24
N LEU A 129 15.37 25.96 -16.57
CA LEU A 129 15.71 24.59 -17.03
C LEU A 129 15.62 24.43 -18.55
N GLY A 130 14.82 25.25 -19.24
CA GLY A 130 14.56 25.14 -20.68
C GLY A 130 13.06 25.20 -20.97
N ALA A 131 12.49 24.09 -21.44
CA ALA A 131 11.05 23.96 -21.74
C ALA A 131 10.45 22.65 -21.18
N PRO A 132 10.62 22.34 -19.88
CA PRO A 132 10.18 21.05 -19.33
C PRO A 132 8.65 20.92 -19.17
N VAL A 133 7.89 22.02 -19.16
CA VAL A 133 6.44 22.04 -18.90
C VAL A 133 5.60 22.41 -20.12
N MET A 134 6.11 22.12 -21.33
CA MET A 134 5.41 22.40 -22.59
C MET A 134 4.25 21.43 -22.89
N HIS A 135 4.30 20.22 -22.32
CA HIS A 135 3.20 19.25 -22.38
C HIS A 135 2.37 19.31 -21.09
N ASP A 136 1.33 18.49 -21.03
CA ASP A 136 0.46 18.34 -19.86
C ASP A 136 1.29 18.15 -18.58
N ALA A 137 1.09 19.08 -17.65
CA ALA A 137 1.85 19.16 -16.42
C ALA A 137 0.91 19.34 -15.23
N CYS A 138 1.32 18.82 -14.07
CA CYS A 138 0.61 19.01 -12.81
C CYS A 138 1.54 19.56 -11.72
N THR A 139 0.93 20.16 -10.70
CA THR A 139 1.63 20.59 -9.49
C THR A 139 1.16 19.76 -8.31
N ILE A 140 2.11 19.28 -7.49
CA ILE A 140 1.82 18.49 -6.30
C ILE A 140 2.66 19.01 -5.14
N SER A 141 2.02 19.40 -4.03
CA SER A 141 2.73 19.67 -2.78
C SER A 141 2.99 18.38 -2.03
N LEU A 142 4.22 18.17 -1.55
CA LEU A 142 4.60 17.05 -0.68
C LEU A 142 4.41 17.35 0.81
N SER A 143 3.73 18.46 1.15
CA SER A 143 3.39 18.81 2.52
C SER A 143 2.16 18.03 3.01
N ASP A 144 2.38 17.10 3.93
CA ASP A 144 1.33 16.27 4.55
C ASP A 144 0.75 16.86 5.86
N HIS A 145 1.07 18.11 6.20
CA HIS A 145 0.58 18.74 7.44
C HIS A 145 -0.95 18.83 7.52
N LEU A 146 -1.60 19.13 6.39
CA LEU A 146 -3.06 19.27 6.30
C LEU A 146 -3.66 18.31 5.27
N THR A 147 -2.84 17.54 4.56
CA THR A 147 -3.28 16.56 3.56
C THR A 147 -2.72 15.19 3.93
N PRO A 148 -3.55 14.17 4.21
CA PRO A 148 -3.06 12.84 4.50
C PRO A 148 -2.12 12.32 3.41
N TRP A 149 -0.99 11.72 3.80
CA TRP A 149 0.02 11.23 2.85
C TRP A 149 -0.57 10.34 1.75
N ARG A 150 -1.49 9.43 2.07
CA ARG A 150 -2.15 8.54 1.08
C ARG A 150 -2.84 9.30 -0.05
N VAL A 151 -3.35 10.51 0.20
CA VAL A 151 -3.95 11.35 -0.84
C VAL A 151 -2.86 11.92 -1.76
N ILE A 152 -1.72 12.33 -1.20
CA ILE A 152 -0.56 12.82 -1.96
C ILE A 152 0.02 11.68 -2.79
N GLU A 153 0.26 10.53 -2.19
CA GLU A 153 0.71 9.29 -2.86
C GLU A 153 -0.17 8.97 -4.06
N ARG A 154 -1.49 8.92 -3.88
CA ARG A 154 -2.43 8.67 -4.99
C ARG A 154 -2.33 9.73 -6.10
N ARG A 155 -2.11 11.00 -5.76
CA ARG A 155 -1.93 12.08 -6.76
C ARG A 155 -0.64 11.90 -7.55
N VAL A 156 0.46 11.56 -6.86
CA VAL A 156 1.75 11.29 -7.48
C VAL A 156 1.64 10.07 -8.40
N GLU A 157 1.04 8.99 -7.91
CA GLU A 157 0.85 7.75 -8.68
C GLU A 157 -0.02 7.98 -9.92
N ALA A 158 -1.12 8.73 -9.79
CA ALA A 158 -1.97 9.08 -10.93
C ALA A 158 -1.25 9.97 -11.95
N ALA A 159 -0.48 10.95 -11.49
CA ALA A 159 0.29 11.81 -12.39
C ALA A 159 1.40 11.03 -13.12
N ALA A 160 2.08 10.14 -12.41
CA ALA A 160 3.08 9.26 -12.98
C ALA A 160 2.44 8.25 -13.96
N SER A 161 1.34 7.59 -13.62
CA SER A 161 0.71 6.63 -14.53
C SER A 161 0.13 7.28 -15.79
N ALA A 162 -0.36 8.52 -15.71
CA ALA A 162 -0.96 9.25 -16.82
C ALA A 162 0.03 10.09 -17.67
N ASP A 163 1.33 9.82 -17.58
CA ASP A 163 2.38 10.51 -18.34
C ASP A 163 2.50 12.05 -18.19
N PHE A 164 2.09 12.60 -17.03
CA PHE A 164 2.25 14.03 -16.76
C PHE A 164 3.70 14.40 -16.43
N VAL A 165 4.10 15.61 -16.80
CA VAL A 165 5.23 16.31 -16.16
C VAL A 165 4.80 16.72 -14.75
N ILE A 166 5.64 16.47 -13.74
CA ILE A 166 5.26 16.68 -12.33
C ILE A 166 6.15 17.76 -11.70
N ALA A 167 5.56 18.87 -11.29
CA ALA A 167 6.23 19.89 -10.49
C ALA A 167 5.91 19.73 -9.00
N LEU A 168 6.92 19.34 -8.23
CA LEU A 168 6.82 19.10 -6.80
C LEU A 168 7.12 20.37 -6.00
N TYR A 169 6.15 20.78 -5.19
CA TYR A 169 6.24 21.87 -4.24
C TYR A 169 6.47 21.34 -2.83
N ASN A 170 7.11 22.15 -1.99
CA ASN A 170 7.43 21.80 -0.61
C ASN A 170 8.12 20.41 -0.49
N PRO A 171 9.09 20.08 -1.36
CA PRO A 171 9.52 18.70 -1.57
C PRO A 171 10.20 18.10 -0.33
N ARG A 172 10.88 18.93 0.47
CA ARG A 172 11.56 18.50 1.70
C ARG A 172 11.59 19.60 2.75
N SER A 173 11.55 19.24 4.01
CA SER A 173 11.86 20.14 5.14
C SER A 173 12.63 19.41 6.22
N GLY A 174 13.07 20.11 7.27
CA GLY A 174 13.82 19.49 8.37
C GLY A 174 13.08 18.34 9.08
N ARG A 175 11.74 18.33 9.05
CA ARG A 175 10.91 17.25 9.63
C ARG A 175 10.38 16.27 8.57
N ARG A 176 10.30 16.69 7.30
CA ARG A 176 9.71 15.94 6.18
C ARG A 176 10.80 15.57 5.20
N THR A 177 11.40 14.41 5.42
CA THR A 177 12.52 13.92 4.62
C THR A 177 12.17 12.69 3.78
N ARG A 178 11.10 11.97 4.14
CA ARG A 178 10.71 10.70 3.49
C ARG A 178 9.82 10.89 2.27
N GLN A 179 9.02 11.96 2.23
CA GLN A 179 8.01 12.19 1.19
C GLN A 179 8.62 12.21 -0.22
N ILE A 180 9.72 12.94 -0.41
CA ILE A 180 10.42 12.99 -1.70
C ILE A 180 10.99 11.62 -2.13
N VAL A 181 11.42 10.79 -1.16
CA VAL A 181 11.93 9.43 -1.41
C VAL A 181 10.81 8.52 -1.89
N GLU A 182 9.65 8.56 -1.21
CA GLU A 182 8.49 7.77 -1.63
C GLU A 182 7.93 8.26 -2.97
N THR A 183 7.94 9.58 -3.22
CA THR A 183 7.56 10.14 -4.53
C THR A 183 8.46 9.62 -5.65
N GLN A 184 9.79 9.59 -5.45
CA GLN A 184 10.72 8.99 -6.42
C GLN A 184 10.40 7.50 -6.64
N ARG A 185 10.21 6.74 -5.55
CA ARG A 185 9.87 5.31 -5.61
C ARG A 185 8.59 5.05 -6.41
N ILE A 186 7.56 5.87 -6.23
CA ILE A 186 6.29 5.77 -6.97
C ILE A 186 6.52 6.10 -8.44
N ALA A 187 7.21 7.20 -8.75
CA ALA A 187 7.47 7.61 -10.12
C ALA A 187 8.26 6.56 -10.91
N LEU A 188 9.25 5.91 -10.27
CA LEU A 188 10.06 4.84 -10.85
C LEU A 188 9.25 3.59 -11.24
N LYS A 189 8.02 3.41 -10.74
CA LYS A 189 7.13 2.33 -11.21
C LYS A 189 6.63 2.57 -12.64
N TYR A 190 6.58 3.82 -13.10
CA TYR A 190 5.95 4.23 -14.37
C TYR A 190 6.90 4.95 -15.32
N ARG A 191 8.14 5.22 -14.88
CA ARG A 191 9.15 6.00 -15.60
C ARG A 191 10.49 5.34 -15.52
N SER A 192 11.31 5.55 -16.55
CA SER A 192 12.71 5.16 -16.55
C SER A 192 13.47 5.89 -15.44
N ALA A 193 14.45 5.23 -14.83
CA ALA A 193 15.39 5.90 -13.93
C ALA A 193 16.16 7.04 -14.63
N GLN A 194 16.29 6.98 -15.96
CA GLN A 194 16.94 8.00 -16.79
C GLN A 194 16.04 9.20 -17.13
N THR A 195 14.76 9.18 -16.73
CA THR A 195 13.85 10.30 -16.97
C THR A 195 14.44 11.59 -16.38
N PRO A 196 14.58 12.68 -17.16
CA PRO A 196 15.20 13.90 -16.67
C PRO A 196 14.44 14.53 -15.51
N VAL A 197 15.18 15.05 -14.54
CA VAL A 197 14.67 15.78 -13.37
C VAL A 197 15.43 17.09 -13.23
N GLY A 198 14.69 18.20 -13.16
CA GLY A 198 15.22 19.52 -12.83
C GLY A 198 15.00 19.84 -11.36
N ILE A 199 16.06 20.19 -10.64
CA ILE A 199 16.03 20.62 -9.23
C ILE A 199 16.48 22.07 -9.19
N VAL A 200 15.58 22.97 -8.80
CA VAL A 200 15.86 24.40 -8.78
C VAL A 200 15.60 24.97 -7.39
N LYS A 201 16.66 25.45 -6.75
CA LYS A 201 16.63 26.06 -5.43
C LYS A 201 16.67 27.58 -5.56
N SER A 202 15.81 28.28 -4.81
CA SER A 202 15.77 29.74 -4.73
C SER A 202 15.77 30.47 -6.09
N ALA A 203 14.97 29.99 -7.05
CA ALA A 203 14.82 30.60 -8.37
C ALA A 203 14.68 32.13 -8.30
N TYR A 204 15.49 32.84 -9.08
CA TYR A 204 15.57 34.30 -9.16
C TYR A 204 15.85 35.00 -7.82
N ARG A 205 16.64 34.38 -6.94
CA ARG A 205 17.14 34.97 -5.69
C ARG A 205 18.65 34.71 -5.56
N ASP A 206 19.30 35.37 -4.61
CA ASP A 206 20.77 35.35 -4.45
C ASP A 206 21.41 33.95 -4.31
N ARG A 207 20.67 32.97 -3.78
CA ARG A 207 21.13 31.58 -3.61
C ARG A 207 20.53 30.62 -4.63
N GLN A 208 20.31 31.12 -5.85
CA GLN A 208 19.82 30.31 -6.95
C GLN A 208 20.82 29.18 -7.25
N ASP A 209 20.30 27.97 -7.33
CA ASP A 209 21.06 26.79 -7.75
C ASP A 209 20.17 25.94 -8.65
N VAL A 210 20.72 25.50 -9.78
CA VAL A 210 19.99 24.81 -10.86
C VAL A 210 20.75 23.54 -11.19
N VAL A 211 20.08 22.40 -11.01
CA VAL A 211 20.64 21.08 -11.29
C VAL A 211 19.69 20.36 -12.25
N ILE A 212 20.25 19.78 -13.30
CA ILE A 212 19.57 18.79 -14.14
C ILE A 212 20.23 17.45 -13.86
N THR A 213 19.41 16.47 -13.50
CA THR A 213 19.80 15.12 -13.11
C THR A 213 18.76 14.13 -13.63
N THR A 214 18.79 12.89 -13.14
CA THR A 214 17.86 11.83 -13.54
C THR A 214 16.92 11.46 -12.40
N LEU A 215 15.82 10.77 -12.71
CA LEU A 215 14.88 10.29 -11.72
C LEU A 215 15.53 9.30 -10.74
N GLY A 216 16.52 8.51 -11.17
CA GLY A 216 17.28 7.62 -10.30
C GLY A 216 18.20 8.36 -9.33
N GLU A 217 18.81 9.46 -9.77
CA GLU A 217 19.87 10.17 -9.04
C GLU A 217 19.37 11.43 -8.30
N MET A 218 18.11 11.83 -8.47
CA MET A 218 17.59 13.09 -7.92
C MET A 218 17.76 13.25 -6.40
N LEU A 219 17.81 12.15 -5.64
CA LEU A 219 17.98 12.18 -4.18
C LEU A 219 19.43 12.42 -3.74
N GLU A 220 20.41 12.36 -4.64
CA GLU A 220 21.82 12.63 -4.37
C GLU A 220 22.11 14.14 -4.29
N HIS A 221 21.15 14.98 -4.71
CA HIS A 221 21.27 16.43 -4.74
C HIS A 221 20.55 17.11 -3.56
N ASP A 222 20.94 18.35 -3.25
CA ASP A 222 20.35 19.12 -2.15
C ASP A 222 18.92 19.58 -2.49
N ILE A 223 17.93 18.85 -1.96
CA ILE A 223 16.52 19.22 -2.02
C ILE A 223 16.10 19.75 -0.64
N GLY A 224 15.68 21.02 -0.60
CA GLY A 224 15.24 21.69 0.62
C GLY A 224 13.86 22.36 0.50
N MET A 225 13.55 23.21 1.48
CA MET A 225 12.25 23.91 1.53
C MET A 225 12.09 24.98 0.44
N LEU A 226 13.20 25.54 -0.05
CA LEU A 226 13.21 26.58 -1.09
C LEU A 226 13.45 25.98 -2.49
N THR A 227 13.23 24.68 -2.64
CA THR A 227 13.48 23.94 -3.87
C THR A 227 12.15 23.56 -4.52
N THR A 228 12.08 23.68 -5.84
CA THR A 228 11.05 23.04 -6.68
C THR A 228 11.72 21.96 -7.51
N VAL A 229 11.10 20.79 -7.61
CA VAL A 229 11.58 19.69 -8.44
C VAL A 229 10.62 19.49 -9.60
N ILE A 230 11.12 19.41 -10.82
CA ILE A 230 10.35 19.09 -12.02
C ILE A 230 10.80 17.72 -12.52
N ILE A 231 9.89 16.74 -12.49
CA ILE A 231 10.10 15.42 -13.07
C ILE A 231 9.50 15.42 -14.48
N GLY A 232 10.33 15.12 -15.48
CA GLY A 232 9.90 14.99 -16.87
C GLY A 232 8.90 13.85 -17.08
N ASN A 233 8.20 13.88 -18.21
CA ASN A 233 7.42 12.75 -18.70
C ASN A 233 8.28 11.83 -19.59
N SER A 234 7.66 10.81 -20.18
CA SER A 234 8.33 9.83 -21.04
C SER A 234 9.09 10.44 -22.24
N ALA A 235 8.60 11.54 -22.79
CA ALA A 235 9.20 12.22 -23.95
C ALA A 235 10.24 13.29 -23.56
N THR A 236 10.42 13.56 -22.27
CA THR A 236 11.34 14.61 -21.82
C THR A 236 12.78 14.18 -22.01
N SER A 237 13.60 15.05 -22.59
CA SER A 237 15.03 14.82 -22.84
C SER A 237 15.87 16.03 -22.42
N VAL A 238 17.19 15.83 -22.35
CA VAL A 238 18.15 16.92 -22.11
C VAL A 238 18.97 17.13 -23.37
N TYR A 239 19.03 18.37 -23.84
CA TYR A 239 19.83 18.78 -24.99
C TYR A 239 20.66 20.02 -24.64
N GLU A 240 21.98 19.95 -24.77
CA GLU A 240 22.90 21.06 -24.45
C GLU A 240 22.66 21.66 -23.05
N GLY A 241 22.38 20.80 -22.06
CA GLY A 241 22.08 21.22 -20.69
C GLY A 241 20.71 21.88 -20.50
N LEU A 242 19.81 21.77 -21.48
CA LEU A 242 18.42 22.23 -21.40
C LEU A 242 17.47 21.04 -21.31
N MET A 243 16.57 21.06 -20.34
CA MET A 243 15.50 20.09 -20.19
C MET A 243 14.31 20.48 -21.09
N ILE A 244 13.94 19.60 -22.01
CA ILE A 244 12.96 19.87 -23.07
C ILE A 244 11.93 18.76 -23.12
N THR A 245 10.66 19.13 -23.06
CA THR A 245 9.53 18.23 -23.29
C THR A 245 8.91 18.55 -24.64
N PRO A 246 9.14 17.75 -25.70
CA PRO A 246 8.62 18.04 -27.03
C PRO A 246 7.09 18.11 -27.08
N ARG A 247 6.55 19.03 -27.89
CA ARG A 247 5.09 19.17 -28.08
C ARG A 247 4.51 18.13 -29.05
N GLY A 248 5.38 17.42 -29.76
CA GLY A 248 4.99 16.48 -30.82
C GLY A 248 4.89 17.11 -32.22
N TYR A 249 5.45 18.31 -32.45
CA TYR A 249 5.44 18.94 -33.78
C TYR A 249 6.03 18.04 -34.86
N GLN A 250 7.09 17.28 -34.56
CA GLN A 250 7.72 16.36 -35.51
C GLN A 250 6.78 15.28 -36.06
N ARG A 251 5.65 14.99 -35.39
CA ARG A 251 4.62 14.09 -35.92
C ARG A 251 3.96 14.61 -37.21
N LYS A 252 4.02 15.93 -37.46
CA LYS A 252 3.41 16.58 -38.63
C LYS A 252 4.36 17.47 -39.43
N TYR A 253 5.44 17.94 -38.81
CA TYR A 253 6.31 18.97 -39.33
C TYR A 253 7.74 18.48 -39.46
N THR A 254 8.38 18.81 -40.58
CA THR A 254 9.84 18.69 -40.72
C THR A 254 10.45 20.01 -40.28
N LEU A 255 10.95 20.07 -39.05
CA LEU A 255 11.37 21.32 -38.41
C LEU A 255 12.51 22.05 -39.15
N GLY A 256 13.31 21.33 -39.94
CA GLY A 256 14.41 21.90 -40.75
C GLY A 256 14.04 22.25 -42.20
N ALA A 257 12.77 22.12 -42.60
CA ALA A 257 12.34 22.37 -43.98
C ALA A 257 11.50 23.65 -44.10
N ASP A 258 11.86 24.51 -45.06
CA ASP A 258 11.08 25.73 -45.37
C ASP A 258 9.71 25.39 -45.95
N VAL A 259 9.62 24.28 -46.69
CA VAL A 259 8.38 23.77 -47.29
C VAL A 259 7.96 22.50 -46.55
N GLN A 260 6.78 22.54 -45.96
CA GLN A 260 6.21 21.42 -45.22
C GLN A 260 5.51 20.44 -46.16
N PRO A 261 5.59 19.12 -45.89
CA PRO A 261 5.04 18.10 -46.79
C PRO A 261 3.52 18.18 -46.92
N LEU A 262 2.83 18.62 -45.85
CA LEU A 262 1.39 18.81 -45.82
C LEU A 262 1.02 20.29 -45.91
N ARG A 263 0.08 20.63 -46.81
CA ARG A 263 -0.54 21.96 -46.85
C ARG A 263 -1.41 22.19 -45.63
N PRO A 264 -1.70 23.44 -45.22
CA PRO A 264 -2.46 23.71 -43.99
C PRO A 264 -3.78 22.94 -43.86
N HIS A 265 -4.56 22.80 -44.95
CA HIS A 265 -5.84 22.07 -44.95
C HIS A 265 -5.68 20.54 -44.96
N GLU A 266 -4.48 20.02 -45.24
CA GLU A 266 -4.18 18.58 -45.19
C GLU A 266 -3.73 18.14 -43.81
N ARG A 267 -3.16 19.04 -43.01
CA ARG A 267 -2.67 18.77 -41.65
C ARG A 267 -3.75 18.42 -40.65
N LEU A 268 -4.99 18.88 -40.90
CA LEU A 268 -6.16 18.70 -40.03
C LEU A 268 -7.03 17.52 -40.47
N ARG A 269 -6.60 16.75 -41.48
CA ARG A 269 -7.33 15.56 -41.90
C ARG A 269 -7.04 14.40 -40.95
N THR A 270 -8.01 13.51 -40.80
CA THR A 270 -7.95 12.33 -39.94
C THR A 270 -6.70 11.47 -40.18
N GLU A 271 -6.27 11.34 -41.44
CA GLU A 271 -5.08 10.54 -41.79
C GLU A 271 -3.77 11.16 -41.27
N ALA A 272 -3.73 12.49 -41.09
CA ALA A 272 -2.58 13.21 -40.55
C ALA A 272 -2.66 13.41 -39.02
N GLU A 273 -3.80 13.02 -38.41
CA GLU A 273 -4.05 13.09 -36.97
C GLU A 273 -4.76 11.82 -36.45
N PRO A 274 -4.20 10.62 -36.66
CA PRO A 274 -4.88 9.37 -36.26
C PRO A 274 -5.12 9.26 -34.74
N TRP A 275 -4.42 10.07 -33.94
CA TRP A 275 -4.60 10.19 -32.49
C TRP A 275 -5.70 11.18 -32.07
N ALA A 276 -6.29 11.94 -33.00
CA ALA A 276 -7.37 12.86 -32.69
C ALA A 276 -8.64 12.08 -32.31
N LEU A 277 -9.42 12.60 -31.36
CA LEU A 277 -10.64 11.93 -30.87
C LEU A 277 -11.62 11.58 -32.00
N GLU A 278 -11.73 12.44 -33.01
CA GLU A 278 -12.57 12.23 -34.19
C GLU A 278 -12.10 11.05 -35.07
N ALA A 279 -10.80 10.75 -35.07
CA ALA A 279 -10.22 9.61 -35.78
C ALA A 279 -10.51 8.28 -35.09
N VAL A 280 -10.47 8.27 -33.75
CA VAL A 280 -10.59 7.07 -32.91
C VAL A 280 -11.99 6.43 -33.00
N GLY A 281 -13.03 7.17 -33.39
CA GLY A 281 -14.39 6.65 -33.58
C GLY A 281 -14.77 6.24 -35.01
N ALA A 282 -13.96 6.58 -36.02
CA ALA A 282 -14.28 6.31 -37.43
C ALA A 282 -13.81 4.92 -37.90
N THR A 283 -12.84 4.33 -37.22
CA THR A 283 -12.42 2.94 -37.43
C THR A 283 -13.13 2.05 -36.43
N GLY A 284 -14.26 1.46 -36.83
CA GLY A 284 -15.00 0.47 -36.04
C GLY A 284 -14.24 -0.85 -35.85
N GLN A 285 -13.14 -0.81 -35.11
CA GLN A 285 -12.49 -1.98 -34.51
C GLN A 285 -12.35 -1.73 -33.01
N ASP A 286 -13.44 -1.97 -32.28
CA ASP A 286 -13.34 -2.50 -30.92
C ASP A 286 -12.79 -3.92 -31.02
N GLY A 287 -11.48 -4.02 -31.25
CA GLY A 287 -10.70 -5.23 -31.06
C GLY A 287 -10.13 -5.22 -29.67
N GLY A 288 -10.84 -5.83 -28.72
CA GLY A 288 -10.20 -6.28 -27.49
C GLY A 288 -9.12 -7.30 -27.84
N SER A 289 -7.87 -6.87 -27.89
CA SER A 289 -6.70 -7.72 -27.71
C SER A 289 -5.80 -7.03 -26.69
N GLU A 290 -5.56 -7.74 -25.58
CA GLU A 290 -4.34 -7.56 -24.81
C GLU A 290 -3.12 -7.61 -25.75
N GLU A 291 -2.10 -6.84 -25.37
CA GLU A 291 -0.71 -6.85 -25.86
C GLU A 291 -0.23 -5.62 -26.66
N ALA A 292 0.93 -5.15 -26.18
CA ALA A 292 1.90 -4.25 -26.79
C ALA A 292 1.60 -2.73 -26.77
N TRP A 293 2.03 -2.08 -25.68
CA TRP A 293 2.80 -0.83 -25.82
C TRP A 293 4.12 -1.15 -26.51
N GLY A 294 4.03 -1.53 -27.79
CA GLY A 294 5.17 -1.83 -28.63
C GLY A 294 6.02 -0.58 -28.79
N GLU A 295 7.31 -0.76 -28.54
CA GLU A 295 8.40 0.14 -28.91
C GLU A 295 8.18 0.65 -30.34
N ASP A 296 7.72 1.90 -30.47
CA ASP A 296 7.87 2.66 -31.72
C ASP A 296 9.01 3.66 -31.52
N ASP A 297 10.21 3.09 -31.29
CA ASP A 297 11.50 3.79 -31.21
C ASP A 297 12.05 4.20 -32.59
N GLY A 298 11.22 4.17 -33.65
CA GLY A 298 11.66 4.44 -35.02
C GLY A 298 11.87 5.92 -35.38
N ALA A 299 11.35 6.87 -34.60
CA ALA A 299 11.32 8.29 -34.99
C ALA A 299 12.27 9.21 -34.19
N LEU A 300 12.97 8.70 -33.18
CA LEU A 300 13.84 9.52 -32.29
C LEU A 300 15.33 9.14 -32.31
N GLU A 301 15.71 8.01 -32.94
CA GLU A 301 17.11 7.56 -32.96
C GLU A 301 18.01 8.25 -34.00
N GLN A 302 17.47 9.06 -34.92
CA GLN A 302 18.28 9.70 -35.98
C GLN A 302 19.07 10.95 -35.57
N LEU A 303 19.14 11.30 -34.28
CA LEU A 303 19.87 12.49 -33.81
C LEU A 303 21.11 12.21 -32.95
N ALA A 304 21.58 10.97 -32.84
CA ALA A 304 22.71 10.63 -31.96
C ALA A 304 23.94 9.96 -32.62
N ALA A 305 23.99 9.71 -33.93
CA ALA A 305 25.14 9.00 -34.52
C ALA A 305 25.73 9.67 -35.76
N GLY A 306 26.72 10.54 -35.53
CA GLY A 306 27.64 11.01 -36.55
C GLY A 306 28.98 10.27 -36.48
N ARG A 307 29.27 9.48 -37.53
CA ARG A 307 30.58 9.09 -38.13
C ARG A 307 31.03 7.62 -38.06
N SER A 308 31.34 7.16 -39.27
CA SER A 308 32.28 6.10 -39.74
C SER A 308 32.05 4.67 -39.25
N GLY A 309 31.97 3.63 -40.07
CA GLY A 309 32.30 3.46 -41.50
C GLY A 309 32.85 2.05 -41.70
N SER A 310 32.45 1.41 -42.80
CA SER A 310 33.00 0.17 -43.41
C SER A 310 32.87 -1.15 -42.62
N GLU A 311 32.74 -2.33 -43.19
CA GLU A 311 32.19 -2.86 -44.44
C GLU A 311 32.33 -4.40 -44.32
N GLN A 312 31.49 -5.15 -45.03
CA GLN A 312 31.67 -6.54 -45.48
C GLN A 312 31.49 -7.72 -44.50
N GLY A 313 30.75 -8.73 -45.00
CA GLY A 313 30.98 -10.13 -44.61
C GLY A 313 29.75 -11.02 -44.54
N ALA A 314 29.10 -11.29 -45.68
CA ALA A 314 28.10 -12.35 -45.81
C ALA A 314 28.75 -13.75 -45.67
N ALA A 315 28.05 -14.70 -45.03
CA ALA A 315 28.00 -16.10 -45.46
C ALA A 315 26.92 -16.89 -44.69
N THR A 316 25.92 -17.32 -45.47
CA THR A 316 24.99 -18.43 -45.26
C THR A 316 25.74 -19.76 -45.03
N VAL A 317 25.11 -20.72 -44.34
CA VAL A 317 24.69 -22.02 -44.91
C VAL A 317 23.96 -22.85 -43.84
N THR A 318 22.93 -23.50 -44.32
CA THR A 318 21.84 -24.22 -43.68
C THR A 318 22.07 -25.74 -43.65
N LEU A 319 21.34 -26.38 -42.72
CA LEU A 319 20.65 -27.69 -42.81
C LEU A 319 21.43 -29.01 -42.67
N GLY A 320 20.82 -29.90 -41.86
CA GLY A 320 21.04 -31.34 -41.88
C GLY A 320 20.24 -32.05 -40.79
N ALA A 321 19.00 -32.43 -41.08
CA ALA A 321 18.13 -33.26 -40.25
C ALA A 321 18.30 -34.76 -40.57
N ALA A 322 18.05 -35.64 -39.59
CA ALA A 322 17.10 -36.78 -39.65
C ALA A 322 17.42 -37.91 -38.63
N ALA A 323 16.39 -38.25 -37.82
CA ALA A 323 15.79 -39.58 -37.51
C ALA A 323 16.62 -40.88 -37.66
N ALA A 324 16.40 -41.99 -36.95
CA ALA A 324 15.54 -42.44 -35.85
C ALA A 324 15.95 -43.91 -35.50
N GLU A 325 15.28 -44.48 -34.48
CA GLU A 325 15.05 -45.92 -34.20
C GLU A 325 15.92 -46.69 -33.16
N GLU A 326 15.21 -47.07 -32.10
CA GLU A 326 15.34 -48.21 -31.17
C GLU A 326 15.02 -49.57 -31.88
N PRO A 327 15.07 -50.81 -31.28
CA PRO A 327 14.81 -51.15 -29.85
C PRO A 327 15.53 -52.37 -29.22
N ALA A 328 15.15 -52.60 -27.94
CA ALA A 328 14.90 -53.88 -27.25
C ALA A 328 16.00 -54.57 -26.39
N GLY A 329 15.70 -54.69 -25.07
CA GLY A 329 15.43 -56.01 -24.48
C GLY A 329 16.18 -56.48 -23.20
N HIS A 330 15.41 -56.58 -22.10
CA HIS A 330 15.35 -57.66 -21.09
C HIS A 330 16.42 -57.84 -19.98
N GLY A 331 15.92 -57.98 -18.74
CA GLY A 331 16.43 -58.98 -17.77
C GLY A 331 16.64 -58.52 -16.32
N VAL A 332 15.71 -58.87 -15.42
CA VAL A 332 15.84 -58.80 -13.94
C VAL A 332 16.19 -60.19 -13.40
N PRO A 333 16.86 -60.32 -12.23
CA PRO A 333 16.18 -60.93 -11.08
C PRO A 333 16.53 -60.33 -9.69
N ARG A 334 15.62 -60.54 -8.73
CA ARG A 334 15.69 -60.24 -7.28
C ARG A 334 16.40 -61.33 -6.47
N ARG A 335 16.86 -60.97 -5.26
CA ARG A 335 16.77 -61.65 -3.92
C ARG A 335 17.70 -60.87 -2.95
N GLN A 336 17.65 -60.86 -1.62
CA GLN A 336 16.67 -61.08 -0.53
C GLN A 336 17.46 -60.84 0.79
N GLU A 337 16.88 -60.12 1.75
CA GLU A 337 17.06 -60.13 3.22
C GLU A 337 18.26 -60.84 3.90
N VAL A 338 18.89 -60.19 4.90
CA VAL A 338 19.12 -60.74 6.26
C VAL A 338 19.29 -59.59 7.26
N GLU A 339 18.48 -59.51 8.32
CA GLU A 339 19.03 -59.24 9.67
C GLU A 339 18.09 -59.77 10.76
N MET A 340 18.68 -60.56 11.65
CA MET A 340 18.01 -61.36 12.68
C MET A 340 18.62 -61.01 14.04
N ALA A 341 17.74 -60.82 15.03
CA ALA A 341 17.92 -61.07 16.46
C ALA A 341 18.94 -60.24 17.26
N MET A 342 18.51 -59.59 18.34
CA MET A 342 18.29 -60.24 19.64
C MET A 342 17.67 -59.26 20.66
N ALA A 343 16.97 -59.86 21.62
CA ALA A 343 16.06 -59.22 22.54
C ALA A 343 16.68 -58.94 23.92
N THR A 344 15.99 -58.06 24.65
CA THR A 344 15.85 -57.97 26.13
C THR A 344 17.05 -57.59 27.00
N SER A 345 16.94 -56.47 27.72
CA SER A 345 16.88 -56.46 29.19
C SER A 345 16.94 -55.05 29.82
N ARG A 346 15.89 -54.72 30.58
CA ARG A 346 15.82 -53.91 31.83
C ARG A 346 16.24 -52.42 31.85
N ALA A 347 15.19 -51.60 31.95
CA ALA A 347 14.90 -50.64 33.02
C ALA A 347 16.02 -49.75 33.62
N ALA A 348 15.74 -48.43 33.55
CA ALA A 348 16.05 -47.34 34.49
C ALA A 348 16.90 -46.20 33.94
N ALA A 349 16.58 -45.00 34.44
CA ALA A 349 17.20 -43.68 34.27
C ALA A 349 16.84 -42.89 33.00
N VAL A 350 15.81 -42.04 33.16
CA VAL A 350 15.65 -40.79 32.44
C VAL A 350 16.92 -39.96 32.64
N VAL A 351 17.71 -39.79 31.58
CA VAL A 351 18.81 -38.82 31.53
C VAL A 351 18.43 -37.79 30.49
N GLY A 352 18.19 -36.56 30.96
CA GLY A 352 17.86 -35.42 30.11
C GLY A 352 18.93 -35.20 29.07
N THR A 353 18.58 -35.30 27.80
CA THR A 353 19.46 -34.92 26.72
C THR A 353 19.54 -33.39 26.71
N ALA A 354 20.69 -32.88 27.15
CA ALA A 354 21.04 -31.48 27.07
C ALA A 354 20.82 -30.99 25.62
N SER A 355 20.05 -29.91 25.44
CA SER A 355 19.76 -29.37 24.11
C SER A 355 21.07 -28.97 23.40
N PRO A 356 21.11 -28.99 22.06
CA PRO A 356 22.30 -28.56 21.31
C PRO A 356 22.84 -27.18 21.76
N LEU A 357 21.94 -26.28 22.17
CA LEU A 357 22.30 -24.98 22.73
C LEU A 357 23.04 -25.09 24.06
N SER A 358 22.59 -25.96 24.97
CA SER A 358 23.27 -26.16 26.27
C SER A 358 24.65 -26.79 26.13
N LEU A 359 24.83 -27.71 25.17
CA LEU A 359 26.14 -28.26 24.83
C LEU A 359 27.06 -27.20 24.18
N ALA A 360 26.51 -26.33 23.32
CA ALA A 360 27.25 -25.24 22.70
C ALA A 360 27.69 -24.18 23.73
N LEU A 361 26.82 -23.82 24.68
CA LEU A 361 27.14 -22.88 25.76
C LEU A 361 28.17 -23.46 26.74
N GLU A 362 28.10 -24.76 27.03
CA GLU A 362 29.10 -25.45 27.85
C GLU A 362 30.46 -25.53 27.13
N ALA A 363 30.46 -25.81 25.81
CA ALA A 363 31.68 -25.79 25.01
C ALA A 363 32.31 -24.38 24.98
N LEU A 364 31.49 -23.34 24.83
CA LEU A 364 31.94 -21.96 24.84
C LEU A 364 32.55 -21.57 26.20
N ARG A 365 31.91 -21.93 27.32
CA ARG A 365 32.48 -21.71 28.67
C ARG A 365 33.84 -22.39 28.85
N ARG A 366 34.02 -23.59 28.32
CA ARG A 366 35.31 -24.31 28.40
C ARG A 366 36.39 -23.66 27.54
N VAL A 367 36.02 -23.13 26.37
CA VAL A 367 36.94 -22.36 25.51
C VAL A 367 37.31 -21.04 26.18
N ASP A 368 36.35 -20.32 26.76
CA ASP A 368 36.58 -19.06 27.45
C ASP A 368 37.44 -19.25 28.71
N ALA A 369 37.21 -20.33 29.46
CA ALA A 369 38.06 -20.72 30.60
C ALA A 369 39.49 -21.07 30.16
N SER A 370 39.66 -21.75 29.02
CA SER A 370 40.99 -22.04 28.45
C SER A 370 41.74 -20.78 27.96
N ARG A 371 41.01 -19.70 27.71
CA ARG A 371 41.52 -18.38 27.30
C ARG A 371 41.64 -17.38 28.46
N GLY A 372 41.35 -17.80 29.69
CA GLY A 372 41.45 -16.96 30.89
C GLY A 372 40.36 -15.88 31.00
N VAL A 373 39.23 -16.04 30.30
CA VAL A 373 38.11 -15.08 30.34
C VAL A 373 37.16 -15.47 31.47
N ALA A 374 37.03 -14.62 32.49
CA ALA A 374 36.14 -14.88 33.62
C ALA A 374 34.65 -14.66 33.25
N PRO A 375 33.70 -15.48 33.76
CA PRO A 375 32.28 -15.31 33.44
C PRO A 375 31.72 -14.06 34.15
N ALA A 376 31.07 -13.17 33.40
CA ALA A 376 30.41 -11.99 33.97
C ALA A 376 29.09 -12.38 34.66
N GLU A 377 29.02 -12.21 35.99
CA GLU A 377 27.77 -12.26 36.75
C GLU A 377 26.97 -10.97 36.51
N ARG A 378 25.71 -11.08 36.05
CA ARG A 378 24.77 -9.96 36.01
C ARG A 378 23.82 -10.03 37.20
N GLY A 379 24.01 -9.13 38.17
CA GLY A 379 22.99 -8.78 39.16
C GLY A 379 21.90 -7.87 38.57
N PRO A 380 20.77 -7.66 39.27
CA PRO A 380 19.62 -6.96 38.73
C PRO A 380 19.79 -5.45 38.91
N SER A 381 19.78 -4.69 37.82
CA SER A 381 19.55 -3.25 37.88
C SER A 381 18.66 -2.80 36.73
N ALA A 382 17.58 -2.12 37.14
CA ALA A 382 16.74 -1.28 36.32
C ALA A 382 17.54 -0.13 35.68
N ASP A 383 16.99 0.36 34.57
CA ASP A 383 17.44 1.48 33.72
C ASP A 383 18.78 1.33 32.98
N GLY A 384 18.71 1.43 31.65
CA GLY A 384 19.90 1.57 30.81
C GLY A 384 19.66 1.33 29.32
N GLY A 385 19.90 2.36 28.52
CA GLY A 385 19.92 2.32 27.07
C GLY A 385 20.93 1.33 26.47
N SER A 386 20.70 1.09 25.18
CA SER A 386 21.38 0.23 24.21
C SER A 386 22.72 -0.41 24.63
N ALA A 387 22.71 -1.74 24.73
CA ALA A 387 23.89 -2.57 24.54
C ALA A 387 23.63 -3.52 23.37
N GLY A 388 24.33 -3.31 22.25
CA GLY A 388 24.58 -4.26 21.16
C GLY A 388 23.36 -4.93 20.53
N ALA A 389 23.00 -4.49 19.32
CA ALA A 389 22.20 -5.29 18.39
C ALA A 389 22.98 -6.56 17.99
N ALA A 390 23.02 -7.54 18.89
CA ALA A 390 23.29 -8.92 18.53
C ALA A 390 22.12 -9.38 17.66
N PHE A 391 22.42 -9.97 16.50
CA PHE A 391 21.48 -10.57 15.57
C PHE A 391 20.36 -11.30 16.34
N ARG A 392 19.18 -10.68 16.44
CA ARG A 392 17.98 -11.31 16.99
C ARG A 392 17.32 -12.06 15.85
N ARG A 393 17.15 -13.36 16.04
CA ARG A 393 16.62 -14.26 15.02
C ARG A 393 15.11 -14.07 14.98
N GLU A 394 14.64 -13.19 14.11
CA GLU A 394 13.21 -13.01 13.84
C GLU A 394 12.64 -14.34 13.32
N ALA A 395 11.68 -14.91 14.06
CA ALA A 395 10.96 -16.11 13.63
C ALA A 395 9.66 -15.69 12.93
N ILE A 396 9.22 -16.47 11.95
CA ILE A 396 7.88 -16.30 11.38
C ILE A 396 6.89 -16.81 12.42
N PHE A 397 6.06 -15.91 12.92
CA PHE A 397 4.96 -16.20 13.81
C PHE A 397 3.65 -16.11 13.02
N GLU A 398 2.81 -17.12 13.13
CA GLU A 398 1.58 -17.24 12.34
C GLU A 398 0.36 -17.45 13.24
N PHE A 399 -0.72 -16.71 12.98
CA PHE A 399 -1.99 -16.85 13.68
C PHE A 399 -3.14 -16.34 12.81
N THR A 400 -4.38 -16.67 13.16
CA THR A 400 -5.56 -16.08 12.52
C THR A 400 -6.11 -14.91 13.32
N VAL A 401 -6.66 -13.93 12.61
CA VAL A 401 -7.30 -12.74 13.18
C VAL A 401 -8.66 -12.50 12.52
N SER A 402 -9.67 -12.23 13.35
CA SER A 402 -11.01 -11.90 12.89
C SER A 402 -11.69 -10.86 13.80
N PRO A 403 -12.67 -10.10 13.31
CA PRO A 403 -13.45 -9.17 14.14
C PRO A 403 -14.39 -9.86 15.15
N GLY A 404 -14.43 -11.20 15.17
CA GLY A 404 -15.30 -12.03 16.00
C GLY A 404 -15.83 -13.25 15.25
N LEU A 405 -16.50 -14.17 15.97
CA LEU A 405 -17.17 -15.34 15.36
C LEU A 405 -18.52 -14.95 14.74
N ALA A 406 -19.30 -14.12 15.43
CA ALA A 406 -20.57 -13.59 14.96
C ALA A 406 -20.43 -12.25 14.23
N ASN A 407 -19.55 -11.37 14.75
CA ASN A 407 -19.24 -10.08 14.13
C ASN A 407 -18.25 -10.26 12.98
N LYS A 408 -18.59 -9.72 11.81
CA LYS A 408 -17.78 -9.81 10.58
C LYS A 408 -17.38 -8.46 10.00
N LYS A 409 -17.67 -7.38 10.73
CA LYS A 409 -17.34 -6.02 10.32
C LYS A 409 -16.06 -5.60 10.99
N LEU A 410 -15.10 -5.16 10.17
CA LEU A 410 -13.90 -4.48 10.65
C LEU A 410 -14.13 -2.98 10.63
N SER A 411 -13.87 -2.33 11.75
CA SER A 411 -13.79 -0.86 11.77
C SER A 411 -12.53 -0.40 11.03
N ALA A 412 -12.54 0.85 10.55
CA ALA A 412 -11.35 1.46 9.96
C ALA A 412 -10.17 1.44 10.94
N ALA A 413 -10.42 1.67 12.23
CA ALA A 413 -9.41 1.62 13.29
C ALA A 413 -8.78 0.22 13.43
N GLN A 414 -9.60 -0.83 13.44
CA GLN A 414 -9.14 -2.21 13.46
C GLN A 414 -8.30 -2.55 12.22
N MET A 415 -8.73 -2.14 11.03
CA MET A 415 -7.99 -2.41 9.80
C MET A 415 -6.64 -1.68 9.77
N MET A 416 -6.59 -0.43 10.24
CA MET A 416 -5.33 0.32 10.35
C MET A 416 -4.38 -0.32 11.35
N LEU A 417 -4.87 -0.72 12.54
CA LEU A 417 -4.06 -1.38 13.55
C LEU A 417 -3.54 -2.74 13.06
N LEU A 418 -4.37 -3.52 12.37
CA LEU A 418 -3.94 -4.79 11.79
C LEU A 418 -2.82 -4.57 10.77
N ALA A 419 -2.98 -3.61 9.86
CA ALA A 419 -1.95 -3.28 8.89
C ALA A 419 -0.65 -2.77 9.55
N GLU A 420 -0.76 -1.98 10.62
CA GLU A 420 0.38 -1.48 11.39
C GLU A 420 1.16 -2.62 12.07
N ILE A 421 0.45 -3.58 12.67
CA ILE A 421 1.06 -4.69 13.40
C ILE A 421 1.70 -5.71 12.44
N VAL A 422 1.10 -5.94 11.27
CA VAL A 422 1.69 -6.80 10.25
C VAL A 422 2.91 -6.15 9.59
N GLY A 423 2.82 -4.84 9.32
CA GLY A 423 3.86 -4.08 8.64
C GLY A 423 4.11 -4.54 7.20
N ASP A 424 5.10 -3.94 6.55
CA ASP A 424 5.40 -4.18 5.13
C ASP A 424 6.08 -5.53 4.86
N ALA A 425 6.64 -6.16 5.91
CA ALA A 425 7.36 -7.43 5.81
C ALA A 425 6.53 -8.66 6.23
N GLY A 426 5.32 -8.44 6.74
CA GLY A 426 4.37 -9.50 7.08
C GLY A 426 3.35 -9.75 5.98
N GLU A 427 2.62 -10.86 6.10
CA GLU A 427 1.59 -11.26 5.14
C GLU A 427 0.22 -11.32 5.80
N LEU A 428 -0.79 -10.91 5.02
CA LEU A 428 -2.21 -11.07 5.34
C LEU A 428 -2.88 -11.88 4.24
N GLU A 429 -3.29 -13.10 4.57
CA GLU A 429 -4.04 -13.97 3.66
C GLU A 429 -5.50 -14.00 4.09
N TYR A 430 -6.38 -13.43 3.27
CA TYR A 430 -7.83 -13.49 3.51
C TYR A 430 -8.37 -14.87 3.13
N THR A 431 -9.01 -15.53 4.08
CA THR A 431 -9.49 -16.91 3.88
C THR A 431 -10.98 -16.95 3.51
N PRO A 432 -11.46 -18.03 2.88
CA PRO A 432 -12.90 -18.30 2.71
C PRO A 432 -13.69 -18.42 4.03
N HIS A 433 -13.01 -18.31 5.18
CA HIS A 433 -13.58 -18.41 6.52
C HIS A 433 -13.73 -17.04 7.19
N HIS A 434 -13.59 -15.95 6.41
CA HIS A 434 -13.77 -14.57 6.87
C HIS A 434 -12.85 -14.18 8.02
N GLN A 435 -11.65 -14.74 8.03
CA GLN A 435 -10.54 -14.40 8.90
C GLN A 435 -9.29 -14.19 8.05
N PHE A 436 -8.34 -13.43 8.57
CA PHE A 436 -7.02 -13.30 7.97
C PHE A 436 -6.08 -14.29 8.65
N ILE A 437 -5.25 -14.99 7.88
CA ILE A 437 -4.02 -15.60 8.40
C ILE A 437 -2.96 -14.52 8.36
N VAL A 438 -2.38 -14.22 9.51
CA VAL A 438 -1.28 -13.28 9.68
C VAL A 438 0.01 -14.06 9.76
N ARG A 439 1.01 -13.68 8.96
CA ARG A 439 2.38 -14.17 9.08
C ARG A 439 3.29 -12.97 9.33
N LEU A 440 3.93 -12.92 10.50
CA LEU A 440 4.74 -11.79 10.91
C LEU A 440 6.14 -12.27 11.30
N ARG A 441 7.16 -11.50 10.92
CA ARG A 441 8.52 -11.69 11.42
C ARG A 441 8.65 -10.85 12.68
N THR A 442 8.68 -11.50 13.83
CA THR A 442 8.78 -10.81 15.13
C THR A 442 9.59 -11.62 16.12
N ASP A 443 10.28 -10.92 17.02
CA ASP A 443 10.87 -11.48 18.24
C ASP A 443 9.96 -11.30 19.47
N ASP A 444 8.83 -10.59 19.31
CA ASP A 444 7.85 -10.28 20.36
C ASP A 444 6.40 -10.53 19.87
N PRO A 445 5.95 -11.80 19.84
CA PRO A 445 4.58 -12.15 19.43
C PRO A 445 3.51 -11.74 20.44
N ASP A 446 3.87 -11.57 21.71
CA ASP A 446 2.91 -11.24 22.77
C ASP A 446 2.46 -9.79 22.69
N SER A 447 3.37 -8.86 22.37
CA SER A 447 3.03 -7.47 22.09
C SER A 447 2.08 -7.32 20.89
N ALA A 448 2.37 -8.02 19.79
CA ALA A 448 1.53 -8.01 18.59
C ALA A 448 0.12 -8.54 18.86
N THR A 449 0.01 -9.69 19.52
CA THR A 449 -1.30 -10.30 19.82
C THR A 449 -2.05 -9.56 20.92
N GLY A 450 -1.36 -8.96 21.90
CA GLY A 450 -1.96 -8.14 22.96
C GLY A 450 -2.70 -6.93 22.39
N ARG A 451 -2.02 -6.15 21.55
CA ARG A 451 -2.61 -4.97 20.89
C ARG A 451 -3.83 -5.29 20.03
N LEU A 452 -3.79 -6.41 19.31
CA LEU A 452 -4.93 -6.87 18.51
C LEU A 452 -6.13 -7.25 19.40
N ARG A 453 -5.89 -7.97 20.51
CA ARG A 453 -6.96 -8.31 21.46
C ARG A 453 -7.58 -7.07 22.11
N GLU A 454 -6.76 -6.08 22.48
CA GLU A 454 -7.24 -4.80 23.04
C GLU A 454 -8.14 -4.04 22.06
N ALA A 455 -7.90 -4.17 20.75
CA ALA A 455 -8.75 -3.62 19.71
C ALA A 455 -9.98 -4.48 19.37
N GLY A 456 -10.25 -5.52 20.17
CA GLY A 456 -11.43 -6.37 20.03
C GLY A 456 -11.33 -7.41 18.92
N PHE A 457 -10.13 -7.78 18.47
CA PHE A 457 -9.94 -8.91 17.56
C PHE A 457 -9.99 -10.25 18.31
N ALA A 458 -10.62 -11.24 17.68
CA ALA A 458 -10.47 -12.63 18.05
C ALA A 458 -9.24 -13.22 17.35
N LEU A 459 -8.37 -13.88 18.13
CA LEU A 459 -7.14 -14.50 17.63
C LEU A 459 -7.15 -16.00 17.89
N ALA A 460 -6.72 -16.79 16.92
CA ALA A 460 -6.55 -18.23 17.09
C ALA A 460 -5.24 -18.73 16.48
N PRO A 461 -4.62 -19.79 17.04
CA PRO A 461 -3.47 -20.43 16.41
C PRO A 461 -3.85 -21.08 15.07
N ILE A 462 -2.88 -21.28 14.19
CA ILE A 462 -3.04 -22.08 12.97
C ILE A 462 -2.53 -23.51 13.16
N GLY A 463 -2.95 -24.42 12.27
CA GLY A 463 -2.50 -25.82 12.25
C GLY A 463 -3.55 -26.79 12.80
N ASP A 464 -3.09 -27.81 13.53
CA ASP A 464 -3.94 -28.91 14.02
C ASP A 464 -4.72 -28.49 15.28
N VAL A 465 -5.65 -27.56 15.07
CA VAL A 465 -6.51 -26.96 16.11
C VAL A 465 -7.98 -26.98 15.69
N VAL A 466 -8.86 -26.73 16.65
CA VAL A 466 -10.29 -26.55 16.41
C VAL A 466 -10.55 -25.15 15.82
N GLN A 467 -11.16 -25.10 14.64
CA GLN A 467 -11.60 -23.88 13.99
C GLN A 467 -13.12 -23.83 13.98
N ILE A 468 -13.68 -22.72 14.47
CA ILE A 468 -15.13 -22.50 14.51
C ILE A 468 -15.48 -21.46 13.45
N LYS A 469 -16.49 -21.76 12.65
CA LYS A 469 -16.98 -20.88 11.58
C LYS A 469 -18.48 -20.72 11.70
N ALA A 470 -18.97 -19.51 11.47
CA ALA A 470 -20.40 -19.21 11.56
C ALA A 470 -20.94 -18.45 10.34
N CYS A 471 -22.26 -18.36 10.17
CA CYS A 471 -22.92 -17.64 9.07
C CYS A 471 -22.41 -16.20 8.82
N ASP A 472 -22.05 -15.85 7.58
CA ASP A 472 -21.65 -14.49 7.11
C ASP A 472 -22.68 -13.77 6.26
N PHE A 473 -23.47 -14.51 5.48
CA PHE A 473 -24.15 -13.90 4.35
C PHE A 473 -25.33 -12.97 4.71
N CYS A 474 -26.04 -13.25 5.81
CA CYS A 474 -27.32 -12.62 6.12
C CYS A 474 -27.35 -11.89 7.47
N ASN A 475 -28.04 -10.74 7.53
CA ASN A 475 -28.31 -9.95 8.74
C ASN A 475 -29.61 -10.34 9.48
N MET A 476 -30.34 -11.37 9.01
CA MET A 476 -31.57 -11.86 9.67
C MET A 476 -31.28 -12.49 11.04
N GLU A 477 -32.31 -12.56 11.90
CA GLU A 477 -32.33 -13.04 13.29
C GLU A 477 -31.32 -14.15 13.62
N LYS A 478 -30.11 -13.76 14.00
CA LYS A 478 -29.09 -14.63 14.62
C LYS A 478 -29.04 -14.44 16.14
N ALA A 479 -29.72 -13.44 16.68
CA ALA A 479 -29.53 -12.96 18.05
C ALA A 479 -29.64 -14.06 19.11
N GLU A 480 -30.58 -15.00 18.97
CA GLU A 480 -30.81 -16.06 19.95
C GLU A 480 -29.71 -17.14 19.97
N SER A 481 -29.01 -17.35 18.85
CA SER A 481 -28.01 -18.42 18.71
C SER A 481 -26.57 -17.95 18.95
N VAL A 482 -26.32 -16.64 18.85
CA VAL A 482 -24.99 -16.01 19.05
C VAL A 482 -24.35 -16.34 20.40
N PRO A 483 -25.06 -16.27 21.55
CA PRO A 483 -24.44 -16.58 22.85
C PRO A 483 -23.85 -17.99 22.93
N TYR A 484 -24.48 -18.97 22.25
CA TYR A 484 -24.00 -20.35 22.21
C TYR A 484 -22.79 -20.51 21.28
N LEU A 485 -22.78 -19.78 20.17
CA LEU A 485 -21.61 -19.70 19.29
C LEU A 485 -20.40 -19.09 20.01
N GLU A 486 -20.60 -18.00 20.76
CA GLU A 486 -19.53 -17.34 21.53
C GLU A 486 -18.99 -18.28 22.62
N ARG A 487 -19.87 -18.96 23.37
CA ARG A 487 -19.46 -19.96 24.36
C ARG A 487 -18.67 -21.13 23.76
N LEU A 488 -19.07 -21.62 22.58
CA LEU A 488 -18.28 -22.62 21.83
C LEU A 488 -16.90 -22.07 21.45
N GLY A 489 -16.86 -20.81 21.02
CA GLY A 489 -15.63 -20.07 20.72
C GLY A 489 -14.66 -20.03 21.89
N GLU A 490 -15.14 -19.59 23.04
CA GLU A 490 -14.36 -19.46 24.28
C GLU A 490 -13.88 -20.82 24.81
N GLY A 491 -14.71 -21.85 24.75
CA GLY A 491 -14.39 -23.18 25.29
C GLY A 491 -13.49 -24.02 24.38
N LEU A 492 -13.66 -23.92 23.06
CA LEU A 492 -13.06 -24.86 22.10
C LEU A 492 -12.19 -24.21 21.03
N GLY A 493 -12.36 -22.93 20.72
CA GLY A 493 -11.61 -22.25 19.67
C GLY A 493 -10.09 -22.33 19.88
N GLY A 494 -9.36 -22.83 18.88
CA GLY A 494 -7.91 -22.95 18.95
C GLY A 494 -7.39 -24.12 19.81
N ALA A 495 -8.26 -24.97 20.35
CA ALA A 495 -7.82 -26.15 21.10
C ALA A 495 -7.06 -27.13 20.20
N LYS A 496 -5.88 -27.60 20.65
CA LYS A 496 -5.08 -28.60 19.91
C LYS A 496 -5.82 -29.93 19.78
N VAL A 497 -5.86 -30.46 18.57
CA VAL A 497 -6.48 -31.73 18.18
C VAL A 497 -5.51 -32.56 17.32
N PRO A 498 -5.71 -33.88 17.15
CA PRO A 498 -4.80 -34.72 16.38
C PRO A 498 -4.65 -34.32 14.90
N LYS A 499 -5.68 -33.68 14.33
CA LYS A 499 -5.66 -33.04 13.02
C LYS A 499 -6.69 -31.91 12.99
N GLU A 500 -6.47 -30.87 12.16
CA GLU A 500 -7.41 -29.74 11.98
C GLU A 500 -8.88 -30.21 11.96
N MET A 501 -9.68 -29.59 12.82
CA MET A 501 -11.08 -29.93 13.03
C MET A 501 -11.94 -28.69 12.87
N ARG A 502 -12.97 -28.77 12.03
CA ARG A 502 -13.84 -27.63 11.71
C ARG A 502 -15.22 -27.81 12.32
N ILE A 503 -15.67 -26.79 13.04
CA ILE A 503 -17.03 -26.68 13.59
C ILE A 503 -17.76 -25.61 12.80
N GLY A 504 -18.76 -26.01 12.02
CA GLY A 504 -19.65 -25.11 11.28
C GLY A 504 -20.90 -24.79 12.10
N PHE A 505 -21.25 -23.50 12.19
CA PHE A 505 -22.40 -23.01 12.95
C PHE A 505 -23.33 -22.18 12.08
N ASN A 506 -24.54 -22.69 11.88
CA ASN A 506 -25.60 -21.98 11.18
C ASN A 506 -26.64 -21.44 12.15
N GLY A 507 -26.76 -20.10 12.22
CA GLY A 507 -27.71 -19.43 13.11
C GLY A 507 -29.18 -19.47 12.67
N CYS A 508 -29.52 -20.15 11.58
CA CYS A 508 -30.89 -20.35 11.14
C CYS A 508 -31.02 -21.64 10.31
N GLY A 509 -32.26 -22.11 10.15
CA GLY A 509 -32.58 -23.37 9.46
C GLY A 509 -32.32 -23.39 7.96
N MET A 510 -31.93 -22.26 7.34
CA MET A 510 -31.57 -22.22 5.92
C MET A 510 -30.22 -22.87 5.63
N ALA A 511 -29.36 -23.02 6.65
CA ALA A 511 -28.05 -23.68 6.54
C ALA A 511 -27.15 -23.19 5.37
N CYS A 512 -27.30 -21.95 4.90
CA CYS A 512 -26.63 -21.41 3.70
C CYS A 512 -25.10 -21.41 3.76
N TYR A 513 -24.53 -21.59 4.95
CA TYR A 513 -23.09 -21.58 5.18
C TYR A 513 -22.47 -22.99 5.16
N GLY A 514 -23.29 -24.02 4.92
CA GLY A 514 -22.79 -25.38 4.75
C GLY A 514 -22.22 -26.01 6.02
N ALA A 515 -22.70 -25.64 7.23
CA ALA A 515 -22.29 -26.30 8.47
C ALA A 515 -22.43 -27.83 8.40
N VAL A 516 -23.44 -28.31 7.68
CA VAL A 516 -23.68 -29.74 7.43
C VAL A 516 -22.56 -30.45 6.65
N ASN A 517 -21.56 -29.73 6.15
CA ASN A 517 -20.41 -30.30 5.43
C ASN A 517 -19.13 -30.35 6.28
N GLU A 518 -19.11 -29.70 7.45
CA GLU A 518 -17.92 -29.61 8.31
C GLU A 518 -17.79 -30.83 9.26
N ASP A 519 -16.65 -30.96 9.97
CA ASP A 519 -16.41 -32.10 10.86
C ASP A 519 -17.48 -32.19 11.97
N ILE A 520 -17.90 -31.04 12.52
CA ILE A 520 -19.10 -30.88 13.34
C ILE A 520 -19.96 -29.77 12.73
N GLY A 521 -21.19 -30.10 12.34
CA GLY A 521 -22.18 -29.15 11.85
C GLY A 521 -23.26 -28.87 12.89
N ILE A 522 -23.57 -27.60 13.11
CA ILE A 522 -24.62 -27.15 14.03
C ILE A 522 -25.58 -26.25 13.26
N VAL A 523 -26.88 -26.52 13.34
CA VAL A 523 -27.92 -25.71 12.70
C VAL A 523 -28.97 -25.30 13.73
N TYR A 524 -29.15 -24.00 13.93
CA TYR A 524 -30.18 -23.45 14.81
C TYR A 524 -31.51 -23.32 14.07
N ARG A 525 -32.57 -23.90 14.62
CA ARG A 525 -33.91 -23.87 14.03
C ARG A 525 -34.96 -24.02 15.12
N ARG A 526 -35.97 -23.14 15.11
CA ARG A 526 -37.14 -23.19 16.03
C ARG A 526 -36.75 -23.29 17.51
N GLY A 527 -35.75 -22.50 17.96
CA GLY A 527 -35.33 -22.48 19.35
C GLY A 527 -34.37 -23.60 19.76
N LYS A 528 -33.99 -24.49 18.84
CA LYS A 528 -33.19 -25.69 19.15
C LYS A 528 -32.08 -25.90 18.13
N PHE A 529 -31.20 -26.86 18.41
CA PHE A 529 -30.05 -27.18 17.57
C PHE A 529 -30.10 -28.58 16.97
N ASP A 530 -29.84 -28.66 15.67
CA ASP A 530 -29.62 -29.91 14.96
C ASP A 530 -28.10 -30.13 14.82
N LEU A 531 -27.62 -31.34 15.10
CA LEU A 531 -26.20 -31.71 15.15
C LEU A 531 -25.85 -32.72 14.06
N PHE A 532 -24.76 -32.45 13.37
CA PHE A 532 -24.21 -33.26 12.29
C PHE A 532 -22.75 -33.59 12.56
N LEU A 533 -22.31 -34.81 12.29
CA LEU A 533 -20.93 -35.26 12.56
C LEU A 533 -20.28 -35.92 11.35
N GLY A 534 -18.98 -35.72 11.20
CA GLY A 534 -18.12 -36.48 10.30
C GLY A 534 -18.09 -35.99 8.85
N GLY A 535 -18.34 -34.71 8.60
CA GLY A 535 -18.24 -34.14 7.25
C GLY A 535 -16.80 -34.09 6.72
N LYS A 536 -16.68 -34.12 5.40
CA LYS A 536 -15.43 -33.94 4.67
C LYS A 536 -15.64 -32.96 3.52
N THR A 537 -15.07 -31.78 3.65
CA THR A 537 -15.29 -30.66 2.71
C THR A 537 -14.45 -30.70 1.43
N VAL A 538 -13.34 -31.45 1.39
CA VAL A 538 -12.38 -31.41 0.27
C VAL A 538 -11.85 -32.79 -0.12
N GLY A 539 -11.56 -32.99 -1.41
CA GLY A 539 -10.97 -34.20 -2.00
C GLY A 539 -11.99 -35.14 -2.67
N ARG A 540 -11.50 -36.13 -3.43
CA ARG A 540 -12.31 -37.05 -4.27
C ARG A 540 -13.44 -37.79 -3.53
N ASN A 541 -13.32 -37.99 -2.23
CA ASN A 541 -14.33 -38.62 -1.36
C ASN A 541 -14.93 -37.65 -0.34
N ALA A 542 -15.04 -36.36 -0.70
CA ALA A 542 -15.80 -35.38 0.07
C ALA A 542 -17.25 -35.84 0.25
N HIS A 543 -17.80 -35.59 1.44
CA HIS A 543 -19.17 -35.98 1.80
C HIS A 543 -19.70 -35.08 2.91
N ALA A 544 -21.02 -34.93 2.96
CA ALA A 544 -21.69 -34.21 4.04
C ALA A 544 -21.58 -34.98 5.37
N ALA A 545 -21.62 -34.24 6.47
CA ALA A 545 -21.75 -34.79 7.80
C ALA A 545 -23.12 -35.47 7.97
N GLN A 546 -23.16 -36.56 8.72
CA GLN A 546 -24.42 -37.26 8.99
C GLN A 546 -25.22 -36.56 10.10
N PRO A 547 -26.55 -36.40 9.95
CA PRO A 547 -27.40 -35.93 11.04
C PRO A 547 -27.41 -36.97 12.17
N VAL A 548 -27.08 -36.54 13.38
CA VAL A 548 -27.00 -37.44 14.56
C VAL A 548 -28.01 -37.09 15.65
N ALA A 549 -28.48 -35.85 15.70
CA ALA A 549 -29.50 -35.41 16.62
C ALA A 549 -30.24 -34.21 16.03
N GLU A 550 -31.55 -34.15 16.28
CA GLU A 550 -32.39 -32.99 15.99
C GLU A 550 -33.00 -32.46 17.28
N GLY A 551 -33.14 -31.14 17.37
CA GLY A 551 -33.83 -30.51 18.50
C GLY A 551 -33.11 -30.61 19.84
N ILE A 552 -31.77 -30.53 19.85
CA ILE A 552 -30.97 -30.39 21.08
C ILE A 552 -31.34 -29.08 21.76
N GLU A 553 -31.63 -29.16 23.06
CA GLU A 553 -31.89 -27.97 23.88
C GLU A 553 -30.63 -27.08 23.96
N PRO A 554 -30.77 -25.73 23.89
CA PRO A 554 -29.64 -24.82 23.84
C PRO A 554 -28.58 -25.02 24.93
N GLU A 555 -29.00 -25.35 26.15
CA GLU A 555 -28.13 -25.58 27.29
C GLU A 555 -27.30 -26.87 27.15
N ALA A 556 -27.80 -27.84 26.39
CA ALA A 556 -27.16 -29.13 26.18
C ALA A 556 -26.18 -29.13 25.00
N LEU A 557 -26.23 -28.12 24.11
CA LEU A 557 -25.38 -28.06 22.92
C LEU A 557 -23.89 -27.99 23.28
N VAL A 558 -23.47 -26.93 23.98
CA VAL A 558 -22.05 -26.65 24.27
C VAL A 558 -21.39 -27.82 25.00
N PRO A 559 -21.96 -28.35 26.10
CA PRO A 559 -21.37 -29.49 26.80
C PRO A 559 -21.25 -30.75 25.93
N THR A 560 -22.19 -30.96 25.01
CA THR A 560 -22.16 -32.13 24.12
C THR A 560 -21.02 -32.02 23.12
N VAL A 561 -20.86 -30.85 22.49
CA VAL A 561 -19.75 -30.62 21.54
C VAL A 561 -18.40 -30.69 22.26
N GLU A 562 -18.29 -30.15 23.48
CA GLU A 562 -17.07 -30.23 24.30
C GLU A 562 -16.67 -31.69 24.59
N ARG A 563 -17.62 -32.56 24.95
CA ARG A 563 -17.35 -33.99 25.18
C ARG A 563 -16.89 -34.70 23.91
N ILE A 564 -17.51 -34.40 22.76
CA ILE A 564 -17.10 -34.96 21.46
C ILE A 564 -15.65 -34.56 21.13
N VAL A 565 -15.33 -33.26 21.25
CA VAL A 565 -13.98 -32.77 20.98
C VAL A 565 -12.96 -33.32 21.98
N ALA A 566 -13.30 -33.38 23.27
CA ALA A 566 -12.44 -33.96 24.30
C ALA A 566 -12.11 -35.43 23.99
N ARG A 567 -13.11 -36.21 23.57
CA ARG A 567 -12.91 -37.60 23.19
C ARG A 567 -12.02 -37.75 21.96
N PHE A 568 -12.21 -36.92 20.93
CA PHE A 568 -11.32 -36.91 19.77
C PHE A 568 -9.88 -36.54 20.14
N ARG A 569 -9.69 -35.59 21.07
CA ARG A 569 -8.35 -35.22 21.57
C ARG A 569 -7.65 -36.34 22.32
N GLN A 570 -8.40 -37.18 23.04
CA GLN A 570 -7.86 -38.26 23.87
C GLN A 570 -7.62 -39.55 23.07
N GLU A 571 -8.55 -39.91 22.19
CA GLU A 571 -8.57 -41.21 21.50
C GLU A 571 -8.15 -41.14 20.02
N GLY A 572 -7.99 -39.94 19.45
CA GLY A 572 -7.60 -39.76 18.05
C GLY A 572 -6.12 -40.04 17.83
N HIS A 573 -5.80 -40.71 16.72
CA HIS A 573 -4.43 -40.99 16.34
C HIS A 573 -3.75 -39.77 15.72
N PRO A 574 -2.40 -39.65 15.77
CA PRO A 574 -1.69 -38.56 15.13
C PRO A 574 -2.07 -38.42 13.64
N ASN A 575 -2.38 -37.20 13.20
CA ASN A 575 -2.80 -36.87 11.84
C ASN A 575 -4.12 -37.55 11.38
N GLU A 576 -4.92 -38.09 12.31
CA GLU A 576 -6.24 -38.64 12.02
C GLU A 576 -7.29 -37.53 11.91
N ARG A 577 -8.03 -37.48 10.79
CA ARG A 577 -9.17 -36.56 10.61
C ARG A 577 -10.40 -37.05 11.38
N PHE A 578 -11.22 -36.12 11.88
CA PHE A 578 -12.38 -36.43 12.70
C PHE A 578 -13.37 -37.42 12.05
N HIS A 579 -13.66 -37.30 10.74
CA HIS A 579 -14.53 -38.28 10.06
C HIS A 579 -13.99 -39.72 10.11
N LYS A 580 -12.66 -39.91 10.05
CA LYS A 580 -12.04 -41.24 10.18
C LYS A 580 -12.12 -41.75 11.60
N PHE A 581 -11.87 -40.86 12.56
CA PHE A 581 -12.03 -41.15 13.98
C PHE A 581 -13.46 -41.62 14.29
N PHE A 582 -14.46 -40.87 13.83
CA PHE A 582 -15.87 -41.21 14.05
C PHE A 582 -16.25 -42.56 13.44
N LYS A 583 -15.78 -42.82 12.21
CA LYS A 583 -15.94 -44.14 11.56
C LYS A 583 -15.27 -45.28 12.32
N ARG A 584 -14.10 -45.03 12.92
CA ARG A 584 -13.34 -46.03 13.68
C ARG A 584 -14.00 -46.37 15.02
N VAL A 585 -14.41 -45.35 15.78
CA VAL A 585 -15.01 -45.55 17.11
C VAL A 585 -16.47 -46.00 17.05
N LYS A 586 -17.13 -45.84 15.89
CA LYS A 586 -18.51 -46.23 15.56
C LYS A 586 -19.60 -45.53 16.37
N GLU A 587 -19.30 -45.05 17.56
CA GLU A 587 -20.24 -44.35 18.44
C GLU A 587 -19.55 -43.23 19.23
N LEU A 588 -20.13 -42.03 19.20
CA LEU A 588 -19.70 -40.85 19.96
C LEU A 588 -20.90 -40.26 20.71
N GLU A 589 -20.82 -40.15 22.05
CA GLU A 589 -21.90 -39.59 22.89
C GLU A 589 -23.29 -40.22 22.62
N GLY A 590 -23.34 -41.53 22.30
CA GLY A 590 -24.58 -42.24 21.94
C GLY A 590 -24.99 -42.11 20.47
N TYR A 591 -24.26 -41.32 19.67
CA TYR A 591 -24.51 -41.14 18.24
C TYR A 591 -23.73 -42.17 17.42
N ARG A 592 -24.46 -43.00 16.66
CA ARG A 592 -23.85 -44.06 15.83
C ARG A 592 -23.43 -43.54 14.46
N GLN A 593 -22.25 -43.95 14.02
CA GLN A 593 -21.79 -43.73 12.66
C GLN A 593 -22.53 -44.67 11.69
N GLN A 594 -23.00 -44.10 10.59
CA GLN A 594 -23.66 -44.81 9.50
C GLN A 594 -22.76 -44.75 8.26
N ASP A 595 -22.57 -45.88 7.60
CA ASP A 595 -21.83 -45.90 6.34
C ASP A 595 -22.70 -45.31 5.23
N LEU A 596 -22.20 -44.23 4.62
CA LEU A 596 -22.78 -43.67 3.40
C LEU A 596 -22.54 -44.65 2.24
N PRO A 597 -23.50 -44.80 1.30
CA PRO A 597 -23.31 -45.63 0.12
C PRO A 597 -22.10 -45.14 -0.69
N VAL A 598 -21.11 -46.03 -0.89
CA VAL A 598 -19.88 -45.71 -1.62
C VAL A 598 -20.19 -45.82 -3.12
N PHE A 599 -20.15 -44.70 -3.82
CA PHE A 599 -20.09 -44.73 -5.28
C PHE A 599 -18.68 -45.15 -5.71
N ALA A 600 -18.57 -46.15 -6.57
CA ALA A 600 -17.30 -46.50 -7.21
C ALA A 600 -16.94 -45.39 -8.21
N ILE A 601 -16.12 -44.44 -7.77
CA ILE A 601 -15.58 -43.39 -8.63
C ILE A 601 -14.36 -43.98 -9.32
N ASP A 602 -14.48 -44.24 -10.63
CA ASP A 602 -13.37 -44.74 -11.44
C ASP A 602 -12.28 -43.66 -11.52
N ASN A 603 -11.01 -44.05 -11.36
CA ASN A 603 -9.91 -43.10 -11.36
C ASN A 603 -9.67 -42.58 -12.78
N ALA A 604 -9.69 -41.26 -12.99
CA ALA A 604 -9.14 -40.67 -14.20
C ALA A 604 -7.63 -40.94 -14.29
N VAL A 605 -7.16 -41.24 -15.51
CA VAL A 605 -5.78 -41.64 -15.83
C VAL A 605 -4.75 -40.51 -15.63
N CYS A 606 -5.19 -39.26 -15.43
CA CYS A 606 -4.32 -38.18 -15.01
C CYS A 606 -4.34 -38.05 -13.47
N GLY A 607 -3.16 -38.16 -12.87
CA GLY A 607 -2.98 -38.02 -11.43
C GLY A 607 -3.18 -36.58 -10.99
N ASP A 608 -4.34 -36.31 -10.39
CA ASP A 608 -4.56 -35.47 -9.20
C ASP A 608 -5.90 -35.86 -8.52
#